data_AF-A0A3C1UHN9-F1
#
_entry.id   AF-A0A3C1UHN9-F1
#
_cell.length_a   1.000
_cell.length_b   1.000
_cell.length_c   1.000
_cell.angle_alpha   90.00
_cell.angle_beta   90.00
_cell.angle_gamma   90.00
#
_symmetry.space_group_name_H-M   'P 1'
#
loop_
_entity.id
_entity.type
_entity.pdbx_description
1 polymer ?
#
loop_
_entity_poly.entity_id
_entity_poly.type
_entity_poly.pdbx_seq_one_letter_code
_entity_poly.pdbx_strand_id
1 'polypeptide(L)'
;MFNNINYYFAHSLGLLKGLSSDVMALAVFFLAVLSYGLYRGKESLFSLLLSLYLAMTLYSSSTFLKSLLFFRQNNIQLFFSRLIVYFIIVIAINFLINRIIGVRFRMSKIRDWFEVVAMSVAVVASFIVIAFNILALSLAYTPSLLPVSLLSSGTALVWTFIGSFVIVFFAAR
;
A
#
# COMPACT_ATOMS: atom_id res chain seq x y z
N MET A 1 -38.16 18.76 -5.32
CA MET A 1 -36.72 18.73 -4.98
C MET A 1 -36.18 17.34 -4.60
N PHE A 2 -36.96 16.44 -3.97
CA PHE A 2 -36.51 15.09 -3.58
C PHE A 2 -36.23 14.10 -4.73
N ASN A 3 -36.84 14.28 -5.92
CA ASN A 3 -36.62 13.38 -7.07
C ASN A 3 -35.20 13.43 -7.65
N ASN A 4 -34.52 14.59 -7.58
CA ASN A 4 -33.14 14.69 -8.08
C ASN A 4 -32.14 13.97 -7.18
N ILE A 5 -32.33 13.99 -5.85
CA ILE A 5 -31.42 13.36 -4.89
C ILE A 5 -31.39 11.83 -5.08
N ASN A 6 -32.56 11.20 -5.27
CA ASN A 6 -32.64 9.77 -5.56
C ASN A 6 -32.02 9.39 -6.91
N TYR A 7 -32.10 10.28 -7.92
CA TYR A 7 -31.47 10.05 -9.22
C TYR A 7 -29.94 10.08 -9.13
N TYR A 8 -29.36 11.08 -8.44
CA TYR A 8 -27.91 11.14 -8.21
C TYR A 8 -27.41 10.00 -7.33
N PHE A 9 -28.19 9.61 -6.31
CA PHE A 9 -27.84 8.48 -5.45
C PHE A 9 -27.89 7.15 -6.22
N ALA A 10 -28.96 6.88 -6.98
CA ALA A 10 -29.07 5.70 -7.83
C ALA A 10 -27.98 5.66 -8.92
N HIS A 11 -27.63 6.81 -9.50
CA HIS A 11 -26.54 6.91 -10.47
C HIS A 11 -25.17 6.63 -9.84
N SER A 12 -24.90 7.16 -8.64
CA SER A 12 -23.65 6.89 -7.91
C SER A 12 -23.52 5.41 -7.51
N LEU A 13 -24.62 4.76 -7.11
CA LEU A 13 -24.66 3.31 -6.85
C LEU A 13 -24.47 2.49 -8.12
N GLY A 14 -24.99 2.95 -9.26
CA GLY A 14 -24.76 2.35 -10.58
C GLY A 14 -23.28 2.42 -11.00
N LEU A 15 -22.60 3.54 -10.73
CA LEU A 15 -21.16 3.70 -10.98
C LEU A 15 -20.33 2.74 -10.11
N LEU A 16 -20.71 2.54 -8.85
CA LEU A 16 -20.03 1.59 -7.96
C LEU A 16 -20.20 0.14 -8.40
N LYS A 17 -21.34 -0.23 -8.99
CA LYS A 17 -21.57 -1.57 -9.56
C LYS A 17 -20.75 -1.86 -10.83
N GLY A 18 -20.29 -0.82 -11.53
CA GLY A 18 -19.45 -0.94 -12.72
C GLY A 18 -17.96 -1.08 -12.43
N LEU A 19 -17.52 -0.91 -11.18
CA LEU A 19 -16.13 -1.09 -10.79
C LEU A 19 -15.83 -2.57 -10.61
N SER A 20 -14.68 -3.01 -11.11
CA SER A 20 -14.18 -4.36 -10.81
C SER A 20 -13.92 -4.51 -9.31
N SER A 21 -14.06 -5.73 -8.80
CA SER A 21 -13.81 -6.09 -7.39
C SER A 21 -12.48 -5.58 -6.87
N ASP A 22 -11.50 -5.51 -7.75
CA ASP A 22 -10.13 -5.23 -7.39
C ASP A 22 -9.87 -3.73 -7.24
N VAL A 23 -10.59 -2.92 -8.02
CA VAL A 23 -10.60 -1.47 -7.87
C VAL A 23 -11.27 -1.09 -6.56
N MET A 24 -12.35 -1.78 -6.19
CA MET A 24 -12.97 -1.62 -4.87
C MET A 24 -12.00 -2.01 -3.75
N ALA A 25 -11.31 -3.15 -3.86
CA ALA A 25 -10.34 -3.60 -2.86
C ALA A 25 -9.19 -2.60 -2.70
N LEU A 26 -8.66 -2.06 -3.80
CA LEU A 26 -7.63 -1.03 -3.78
C LEU A 26 -8.12 0.29 -3.18
N ALA A 27 -9.36 0.71 -3.50
CA ALA A 27 -9.95 1.91 -2.92
C ALA A 27 -10.14 1.78 -1.41
N VAL A 28 -10.62 0.62 -0.92
CA VAL A 28 -10.75 0.34 0.51
C VAL A 28 -9.38 0.33 1.19
N PHE A 29 -8.38 -0.30 0.60
CA PHE A 29 -7.02 -0.30 1.13
C PHE A 29 -6.43 1.11 1.19
N PHE A 30 -6.61 1.90 0.14
CA PHE A 30 -6.19 3.30 0.11
C PHE A 30 -6.88 4.13 1.19
N LEU A 31 -8.20 4.01 1.35
CA LEU A 31 -8.93 4.70 2.40
C LEU A 31 -8.48 4.29 3.80
N ALA A 32 -8.12 3.02 4.01
CA ALA A 32 -7.57 2.55 5.29
C ALA A 32 -6.21 3.20 5.59
N VAL A 33 -5.30 3.24 4.60
CA VAL A 33 -3.98 3.90 4.74
C VAL A 33 -4.15 5.41 4.95
N LEU A 34 -5.04 6.05 4.20
CA LEU A 34 -5.34 7.48 4.34
C LEU A 34 -5.89 7.80 5.72
N SER A 35 -6.87 7.03 6.20
CA SER A 35 -7.46 7.20 7.53
C SER A 35 -6.42 7.00 8.62
N TYR A 36 -5.55 6.00 8.47
CA TYR A 36 -4.42 5.78 9.37
C TYR A 36 -3.47 6.99 9.40
N GLY A 37 -3.12 7.56 8.24
CA GLY A 37 -2.28 8.74 8.14
C GLY A 37 -2.91 10.02 8.68
N LEU A 38 -4.23 10.20 8.49
CA LEU A 38 -4.96 11.33 9.07
C LEU A 38 -5.07 11.22 10.61
N TYR A 39 -5.23 10.01 11.14
CA TYR A 39 -5.35 9.79 12.58
C TYR A 39 -4.01 9.84 13.32
N ARG A 40 -2.96 9.20 12.79
CA ARG A 40 -1.64 9.13 13.43
C ARG A 40 -0.62 10.15 12.91
N GLY A 41 -0.97 10.91 11.88
CA GLY A 41 -0.09 11.89 11.26
C GLY A 41 0.89 11.30 10.23
N LYS A 42 1.54 12.20 9.49
CA LYS A 42 2.48 11.85 8.41
C LYS A 42 3.71 11.06 8.86
N GLU A 43 4.14 11.22 10.11
CA GLU A 43 5.17 10.41 10.77
C GLU A 43 4.92 8.91 10.64
N SER A 44 3.67 8.52 10.91
CA SER A 44 3.26 7.13 10.89
C SER A 44 3.26 6.54 9.48
N LEU A 45 2.94 7.34 8.46
CA LEU A 45 3.02 6.95 7.06
C LEU A 45 4.47 6.84 6.60
N PHE A 46 5.34 7.75 7.04
CA PHE A 46 6.77 7.64 6.78
C PHE A 46 7.37 6.38 7.39
N SER A 47 7.06 6.08 8.66
CA SER A 47 7.48 4.84 9.32
C SER A 47 6.96 3.60 8.59
N LEU A 48 5.68 3.62 8.20
CA LEU A 48 5.07 2.53 7.44
C LEU A 48 5.78 2.32 6.09
N LEU A 49 6.05 3.40 5.36
CA LEU A 49 6.73 3.36 4.08
C LEU A 49 8.17 2.82 4.21
N LEU A 50 8.92 3.29 5.21
CA LEU A 50 10.25 2.76 5.51
C LEU A 50 10.19 1.27 5.89
N SER A 51 9.18 0.87 6.68
CA SER A 51 8.99 -0.53 7.09
C SER A 51 8.70 -1.45 5.91
N LEU A 52 7.94 -1.00 4.90
CA LEU A 52 7.69 -1.76 3.68
C LEU A 52 8.99 -2.06 2.93
N TYR A 53 9.87 -1.07 2.76
CA TYR A 53 11.14 -1.27 2.06
C TYR A 53 12.12 -2.14 2.83
N LEU A 54 12.26 -1.94 4.15
CA LEU A 54 13.11 -2.80 4.97
C LEU A 54 12.60 -4.24 5.02
N ALA A 55 11.28 -4.43 5.17
CA ALA A 55 10.65 -5.74 5.11
C ALA A 55 10.86 -6.39 3.74
N MET A 56 10.79 -5.63 2.66
CA MET A 56 11.06 -6.11 1.30
C MET A 56 12.48 -6.64 1.20
N THR A 57 13.48 -5.89 1.65
CA THR A 57 14.89 -6.32 1.62
C THR A 57 15.11 -7.58 2.46
N LEU A 58 14.56 -7.63 3.68
CA LEU A 58 14.69 -8.80 4.55
C LEU A 58 14.01 -10.05 3.98
N TYR A 59 12.78 -9.90 3.49
CA TYR A 59 12.02 -11.01 2.92
C TYR A 59 12.63 -11.53 1.61
N SER A 60 13.11 -10.63 0.75
CA SER A 60 13.71 -11.00 -0.54
C SER A 60 15.07 -11.68 -0.38
N SER A 61 15.86 -11.31 0.63
CA SER A 61 17.19 -11.88 0.89
C SER A 61 17.16 -13.20 1.68
N SER A 62 16.11 -13.45 2.47
CA SER A 62 16.02 -14.65 3.31
C SER A 62 15.27 -15.80 2.65
N THR A 63 15.98 -16.88 2.33
CA THR A 63 15.37 -18.14 1.85
C THR A 63 14.47 -18.78 2.92
N PHE A 64 14.81 -18.63 4.20
CA PHE A 64 14.01 -19.14 5.32
C PHE A 64 12.63 -18.47 5.38
N LEU A 65 12.56 -17.15 5.21
CA LEU A 65 11.28 -16.43 5.24
C LEU A 65 10.36 -16.84 4.08
N LYS A 66 10.93 -17.15 2.91
CA LYS A 66 10.18 -17.62 1.74
C LYS A 66 9.66 -19.05 1.89
N SER A 67 10.29 -19.87 2.73
CA SER A 67 9.89 -21.27 2.95
C SER A 67 8.81 -21.44 4.03
N LEU A 68 8.58 -20.40 4.86
CA LEU A 68 7.48 -20.32 5.81
C LEU A 68 6.15 -20.19 5.06
N LEU A 69 5.56 -21.35 4.74
CA LEU A 69 4.29 -21.46 4.04
C LEU A 69 3.25 -22.16 4.93
N PHE A 70 2.27 -21.40 5.42
CA PHE A 70 1.12 -21.88 6.17
C PHE A 70 0.16 -22.68 5.27
N PHE A 71 0.05 -22.29 4.00
CA PHE A 71 -0.81 -22.93 3.00
C PHE A 71 -0.01 -23.18 1.72
N ARG A 72 -0.19 -24.36 1.10
CA ARG A 72 0.68 -24.82 -0.01
C ARG A 72 -0.05 -25.37 -1.24
N GLN A 73 -1.37 -25.45 -1.24
CA GLN A 73 -2.08 -26.23 -2.25
C GLN A 73 -2.20 -25.49 -3.59
N ASN A 74 -2.44 -24.17 -3.56
CA ASN A 74 -2.77 -23.38 -4.75
C ASN A 74 -1.99 -22.03 -4.76
N ASN A 75 -1.79 -21.42 -5.94
CA ASN A 75 -1.07 -20.13 -6.08
C ASN A 75 -1.66 -19.01 -5.22
N ILE A 76 -2.99 -18.95 -5.09
CA ILE A 76 -3.68 -17.96 -4.26
C ILE A 76 -3.34 -18.16 -2.77
N GLN A 77 -3.37 -19.41 -2.30
CA GLN A 77 -3.01 -19.75 -0.92
C GLN A 77 -1.54 -19.47 -0.62
N LEU A 78 -0.65 -19.77 -1.57
CA LEU A 78 0.77 -19.44 -1.49
C LEU A 78 0.97 -17.93 -1.37
N PHE A 79 0.28 -17.14 -2.19
CA PHE A 79 0.30 -15.68 -2.08
C PHE A 79 -0.13 -15.20 -0.70
N PHE A 80 -1.27 -15.66 -0.18
CA PHE A 80 -1.74 -15.27 1.14
C PHE A 80 -0.77 -15.67 2.25
N SER A 81 -0.15 -16.85 2.17
CA SER A 81 0.86 -17.24 3.14
C SER A 81 2.07 -16.31 3.14
N ARG A 82 2.59 -15.98 1.94
CA ARG A 82 3.71 -15.03 1.79
C ARG A 82 3.32 -13.64 2.27
N LEU A 83 2.10 -13.21 1.97
CA LEU A 83 1.53 -11.94 2.41
C LEU A 83 1.48 -11.85 3.94
N ILE A 84 1.00 -12.90 4.62
CA ILE A 84 0.93 -12.96 6.09
C ILE A 84 2.33 -12.84 6.70
N VAL A 85 3.29 -13.66 6.24
CA VAL A 85 4.69 -13.60 6.74
C VAL A 85 5.28 -12.21 6.51
N TYR A 86 5.08 -11.65 5.32
CA TYR A 86 5.56 -10.32 4.99
C TYR A 86 4.95 -9.23 5.89
N PHE A 87 3.63 -9.27 6.13
CA PHE A 87 2.96 -8.31 7.02
C PHE A 87 3.44 -8.41 8.46
N ILE A 88 3.70 -9.61 8.97
CA ILE A 88 4.27 -9.80 10.32
C ILE A 88 5.61 -9.06 10.42
N ILE A 89 6.46 -9.17 9.40
CA ILE A 89 7.76 -8.48 9.34
C ILE A 89 7.56 -6.97 9.25
N VAL A 90 6.66 -6.49 8.38
CA VAL A 90 6.32 -5.07 8.24
C VAL A 90 5.88 -4.49 9.58
N ILE A 91 4.98 -5.17 10.29
CA ILE A 91 4.48 -4.73 11.60
C ILE A 91 5.62 -4.69 12.63
N ALA A 92 6.45 -5.72 12.71
CA ALA A 92 7.58 -5.77 13.63
C ALA A 92 8.57 -4.62 13.38
N ILE A 93 8.94 -4.40 12.12
CA ILE A 93 9.84 -3.32 11.72
C ILE A 93 9.20 -1.96 11.97
N ASN A 94 7.94 -1.78 11.62
CA ASN A 94 7.21 -0.53 11.86
C ASN A 94 7.14 -0.19 13.35
N PHE A 95 6.97 -1.19 14.22
CA PHE A 95 7.01 -0.98 15.67
C PHE A 95 8.40 -0.52 16.14
N LEU A 96 9.47 -1.14 15.63
CA LEU A 96 10.85 -0.73 15.94
C LEU A 96 11.14 0.68 15.44
N ILE A 97 10.76 1.01 14.20
CA ILE A 97 10.96 2.33 13.61
C ILE A 97 10.21 3.38 14.40
N ASN A 98 8.92 3.19 14.69
CA ASN A 98 8.14 4.17 15.46
C ASN A 98 8.73 4.41 16.87
N ARG A 99 9.43 3.44 17.45
CA ARG A 99 10.11 3.61 18.74
C ARG A 99 11.40 4.43 18.63
N ILE A 100 12.09 4.36 17.50
CA ILE A 100 13.38 5.03 17.26
C ILE A 100 13.17 6.43 16.65
N ILE A 101 12.24 6.54 15.71
CA ILE A 101 11.88 7.76 14.99
C ILE A 101 10.93 8.56 15.88
N GLY A 102 11.49 9.30 16.84
CA GLY A 102 10.80 10.39 17.56
C GLY A 102 10.73 11.68 16.72
N VAL A 103 10.61 11.56 15.40
CA VAL A 103 10.69 12.70 14.49
C VAL A 103 9.38 13.47 14.58
N ARG A 104 9.36 14.55 15.36
CA ARG A 104 8.22 15.48 15.42
C ARG A 104 8.17 16.30 14.14
N PHE A 105 7.34 15.93 13.19
CA PHE A 105 7.02 16.82 12.09
C PHE A 105 6.03 17.87 12.59
N ARG A 106 6.35 19.15 12.41
CA ARG A 106 5.43 20.24 12.74
C ARG A 106 4.19 20.17 11.84
N MET A 107 3.02 20.13 12.46
CA MET A 107 1.73 20.18 11.75
C MET A 107 1.41 21.60 11.28
N SER A 108 1.23 21.80 9.98
CA SER A 108 0.63 22.97 9.34
C SER A 108 -0.68 22.56 8.66
N LYS A 109 -1.81 23.06 9.17
CA LYS A 109 -3.16 22.47 9.00
C LYS A 109 -3.64 22.15 7.56
N ILE A 110 -3.25 22.91 6.54
CA ILE A 110 -3.70 22.68 5.15
C ILE A 110 -2.65 21.96 4.30
N ARG A 111 -1.37 22.28 4.49
CA ARG A 111 -0.27 21.64 3.76
C ARG A 111 -0.17 20.16 4.15
N ASP A 112 -0.43 19.84 5.41
CA ASP A 112 -0.40 18.48 5.94
C ASP A 112 -1.39 17.54 5.26
N TRP A 113 -2.57 18.01 4.83
CA TRP A 113 -3.58 17.15 4.21
C TRP A 113 -3.11 16.62 2.86
N PHE A 114 -2.54 17.49 2.03
CA PHE A 114 -1.95 17.09 0.75
C PHE A 114 -0.74 16.17 0.95
N GLU A 115 0.10 16.44 1.96
CA GLU A 115 1.24 15.60 2.30
C GLU A 115 0.79 14.19 2.74
N VAL A 116 -0.25 14.09 3.58
CA VAL A 116 -0.82 12.79 4.01
C VAL A 116 -1.42 12.02 2.84
N VAL A 117 -2.15 12.69 1.93
CA VAL A 117 -2.68 12.06 0.73
C VAL A 117 -1.55 11.53 -0.15
N ALA A 118 -0.53 12.36 -0.43
CA ALA A 118 0.60 11.96 -1.27
C ALA A 118 1.38 10.79 -0.65
N MET A 119 1.64 10.81 0.66
CA MET A 119 2.28 9.71 1.37
C MET A 119 1.43 8.44 1.36
N SER A 120 0.10 8.55 1.47
CA SER A 120 -0.81 7.41 1.40
C SER A 120 -0.78 6.76 0.02
N VAL A 121 -0.77 7.57 -1.04
CA VAL A 121 -0.56 7.09 -2.42
C VAL A 121 0.78 6.37 -2.55
N ALA A 122 1.85 6.94 -2.00
CA ALA A 122 3.18 6.33 -2.03
C ALA A 122 3.24 4.97 -1.34
N VAL A 123 2.63 4.85 -0.15
CA VAL A 123 2.51 3.59 0.60
C VAL A 123 1.75 2.54 -0.21
N VAL A 124 0.58 2.91 -0.76
CA VAL A 124 -0.25 1.99 -1.53
C VAL A 124 0.44 1.54 -2.81
N ALA A 125 1.01 2.49 -3.58
CA ALA A 125 1.75 2.19 -4.80
C ALA A 125 2.93 1.25 -4.52
N SER A 126 3.70 1.53 -3.45
CA SER A 126 4.83 0.69 -3.04
C SER A 126 4.38 -0.72 -2.65
N PHE A 127 3.30 -0.83 -1.88
CA PHE A 127 2.74 -2.12 -1.50
C PHE A 127 2.31 -2.94 -2.72
N ILE A 128 1.61 -2.33 -3.69
CA ILE A 128 1.18 -3.02 -4.92
C ILE A 128 2.40 -3.56 -5.67
N VAL A 129 3.40 -2.71 -5.92
CA VAL A 129 4.58 -3.13 -6.69
C VAL A 129 5.36 -4.22 -5.94
N ILE A 130 5.49 -4.13 -4.61
CA ILE A 130 6.08 -5.19 -3.79
C ILE A 130 5.27 -6.49 -3.88
N ALA A 131 3.94 -6.42 -3.84
CA ALA A 131 3.08 -7.60 -3.95
C ALA A 131 3.28 -8.31 -5.31
N PHE A 132 3.41 -7.56 -6.40
CA PHE A 132 3.64 -8.12 -7.73
C PHE A 132 5.06 -8.68 -7.91
N ASN A 133 6.10 -8.02 -7.40
CA ASN A 133 7.49 -8.44 -7.61
C ASN A 133 8.00 -9.46 -6.58
N ILE A 134 7.67 -9.28 -5.31
CA ILE A 134 8.26 -10.04 -4.20
C ILE A 134 7.34 -11.16 -3.75
N LEU A 135 6.04 -10.89 -3.67
CA LEU A 135 5.04 -11.88 -3.23
C LEU A 135 4.51 -12.72 -4.40
N ALA A 136 4.84 -12.35 -5.63
CA ALA A 136 4.43 -12.99 -6.88
C ALA A 136 2.90 -13.01 -7.08
N LEU A 137 2.22 -11.90 -6.75
CA LEU A 137 0.77 -11.73 -6.95
C LEU A 137 0.34 -11.99 -8.41
N SER A 138 1.21 -11.72 -9.39
CA SER A 138 0.96 -12.00 -10.81
C SER A 138 0.63 -13.47 -11.12
N LEU A 139 1.07 -14.41 -10.28
CA LEU A 139 0.76 -15.84 -10.44
C LEU A 139 -0.63 -16.22 -9.91
N ALA A 140 -1.22 -15.36 -9.09
CA ALA A 140 -2.50 -15.60 -8.44
C ALA A 140 -3.62 -14.71 -9.00
N TYR A 141 -3.27 -13.57 -9.63
CA TYR A 141 -4.23 -12.55 -9.97
C TYR A 141 -3.73 -11.60 -11.09
N THR A 142 -4.65 -11.23 -11.99
CA THR A 142 -4.41 -10.30 -13.11
C THR A 142 -5.30 -9.07 -12.97
N PRO A 143 -4.73 -7.85 -12.80
CA PRO A 143 -5.52 -6.66 -12.61
C PRO A 143 -6.24 -6.19 -13.87
N SER A 144 -7.45 -5.67 -13.65
CA SER A 144 -8.35 -5.17 -14.69
C SER A 144 -7.91 -3.82 -15.28
N LEU A 145 -7.20 -2.98 -14.52
CA LEU A 145 -6.83 -1.62 -14.94
C LEU A 145 -5.36 -1.43 -15.33
N LEU A 146 -4.46 -2.31 -14.86
CA LEU A 146 -3.01 -2.11 -15.03
C LEU A 146 -2.38 -3.36 -15.67
N PRO A 147 -1.49 -3.19 -16.66
CA PRO A 147 -0.74 -4.31 -17.21
C PRO A 147 0.14 -4.96 -16.14
N VAL A 148 0.05 -6.28 -16.01
CA VAL A 148 0.91 -7.07 -15.09
C VAL A 148 2.39 -6.81 -15.37
N SER A 149 2.76 -6.69 -16.65
CA SER A 149 4.15 -6.46 -17.10
C SER A 149 4.76 -5.17 -16.56
N LEU A 150 3.95 -4.11 -16.36
CA LEU A 150 4.42 -2.88 -15.73
C LEU A 150 4.67 -3.11 -14.25
N LEU A 151 3.74 -3.77 -13.55
CA LEU A 151 3.81 -3.97 -12.10
C LEU A 151 4.87 -4.99 -11.69
N SER A 152 5.11 -6.04 -12.47
CA SER A 152 6.08 -7.10 -12.16
C SER A 152 7.49 -6.81 -12.70
N SER A 153 7.77 -5.56 -13.08
CA SER A 153 9.08 -5.15 -13.57
C SER A 153 9.98 -4.66 -12.43
N GLY A 154 11.27 -5.03 -12.47
CA GLY A 154 12.25 -4.48 -11.53
C GLY A 154 12.39 -2.96 -11.65
N THR A 155 12.11 -2.39 -12.82
CA THR A 155 12.07 -0.94 -13.04
C THR A 155 10.92 -0.28 -12.27
N ALA A 156 9.74 -0.89 -12.20
CA ALA A 156 8.64 -0.36 -11.40
C ALA A 156 9.01 -0.29 -9.92
N LEU A 157 9.72 -1.29 -9.37
CA LEU A 157 10.22 -1.25 -7.99
C LEU A 157 11.11 -0.03 -7.75
N VAL A 158 12.09 0.20 -8.64
CA VAL A 158 13.00 1.34 -8.56
C VAL A 158 12.24 2.66 -8.63
N TRP A 159 11.29 2.79 -9.56
CA TRP A 159 10.48 4.01 -9.69
C TRP A 159 9.58 4.27 -8.49
N THR A 160 8.96 3.23 -7.91
CA THR A 160 8.22 3.40 -6.65
C THR A 160 9.12 3.81 -5.50
N PHE A 161 10.35 3.29 -5.42
CA PHE A 161 11.31 3.69 -4.40
C PHE A 161 11.71 5.17 -4.55
N ILE A 162 12.12 5.57 -5.74
CA ILE A 162 12.49 6.96 -6.04
C ILE A 162 11.31 7.90 -5.81
N GLY A 163 10.13 7.57 -6.33
CA GLY A 163 8.92 8.37 -6.19
C GLY A 163 8.52 8.55 -4.73
N SER A 164 8.57 7.47 -3.94
CA SER A 164 8.32 7.54 -2.51
C SER A 164 9.33 8.42 -1.77
N PHE A 165 10.61 8.34 -2.12
CA PHE A 165 11.64 9.22 -1.54
C PHE A 165 11.41 10.69 -1.87
N VAL A 166 11.03 11.01 -3.10
CA VAL A 166 10.68 12.39 -3.51
C VAL A 166 9.50 12.90 -2.70
N ILE A 167 8.43 12.10 -2.56
CA ILE A 167 7.24 12.46 -1.78
C ILE A 167 7.61 12.71 -0.31
N VAL A 168 8.42 11.85 0.29
CA VAL A 168 8.92 12.03 1.65
C VAL A 168 9.74 13.31 1.79
N PHE A 169 10.64 13.58 0.84
CA PHE A 169 11.48 14.78 0.87
C PHE A 169 10.64 16.06 0.84
N PHE A 170 9.58 16.09 0.02
CA PHE A 170 8.64 17.22 -0.01
C PHE A 170 7.79 17.31 1.26
N ALA A 171 7.33 16.19 1.82
CA ALA A 171 6.53 16.16 3.05
C ALA A 171 7.34 16.48 4.33
N ALA A 172 8.67 16.37 4.27
CA ALA A 172 9.59 16.69 5.36
C ALA A 172 9.99 18.17 5.45
N ARG A 173 9.76 18.94 4.40
CA ARG A 173 9.98 20.40 4.36
C ARG A 173 8.76 21.15 4.89
#